data_AF-A0A528GRN3-F1
#
_entry.id   AF-A0A528GRN3-F1
#
_cell.length_a   1.000
_cell.length_b   1.000
_cell.length_c   1.000
_cell.angle_alpha   90.00
_cell.angle_beta   90.00
_cell.angle_gamma   90.00
#
_symmetry.space_group_name_H-M   'P 1'
#
loop_
_entity.id
_entity.type
_entity.pdbx_description
1 polymer ?
#
loop_
_entity_poly.entity_id
_entity_poly.type
_entity_poly.pdbx_seq_one_letter_code
_entity_poly.pdbx_strand_id
1 'polypeptide(L)'
;LWEEQGARTAHFFPAHDPELDTVAANRNRDIDVLFFGGYSRHHQRRRQILEAVASLSSRHRVVFHLDLSRYTPLAETPLGWFGPLRAVRRPRTIRSVSAPPVFGRAMYAELGRAKVVVNASIDMAGPDRGNMRC
;
A
#
# COMPACT_ATOMS: atom_id res chain seq x y z
N LEU A 1 -30.69 -13.05 -27.31
CA LEU A 1 -30.23 -12.00 -28.26
C LEU A 1 -28.76 -12.14 -28.66
N TRP A 2 -27.77 -12.02 -27.76
CA TRP A 2 -26.34 -12.08 -28.14
C TRP A 2 -25.81 -13.51 -28.30
N GLU A 3 -26.22 -14.45 -27.44
CA GLU A 3 -25.88 -15.88 -27.59
C GLU A 3 -26.49 -16.46 -28.87
N GLU A 4 -27.71 -16.04 -29.22
CA GLU A 4 -28.41 -16.42 -30.46
C GLU A 4 -27.70 -15.90 -31.72
N GLN A 5 -26.87 -14.87 -31.59
CA GLN A 5 -26.00 -14.35 -32.65
C GLN A 5 -24.60 -14.99 -32.65
N GLY A 6 -24.39 -16.04 -31.84
CA GLY A 6 -23.14 -16.79 -31.76
C GLY A 6 -22.07 -16.19 -30.85
N ALA A 7 -22.37 -15.14 -30.09
CA ALA A 7 -21.43 -14.56 -29.15
C ALA A 7 -21.31 -15.39 -27.87
N ARG A 8 -20.09 -15.56 -27.35
CA ARG A 8 -19.86 -16.10 -26.00
C ARG A 8 -20.16 -15.03 -24.97
N THR A 9 -21.16 -15.25 -24.12
CA THR A 9 -21.47 -14.37 -23.00
C THR A 9 -21.25 -15.06 -21.66
N ALA A 10 -21.03 -14.25 -20.62
CA ALA A 10 -20.95 -14.70 -19.25
C ALA A 10 -21.59 -13.65 -18.34
N HIS A 11 -22.15 -14.08 -17.22
CA HIS A 11 -22.64 -13.16 -16.20
C HIS A 11 -21.45 -12.52 -15.47
N PHE A 12 -21.44 -11.19 -15.44
CA PHE A 12 -20.50 -10.41 -14.64
C PHE A 12 -21.26 -9.72 -13.51
N PHE A 13 -20.97 -10.11 -12.27
CA PHE A 13 -21.49 -9.47 -11.07
C PHE A 13 -20.32 -8.73 -10.41
N PRO A 14 -20.15 -7.41 -10.64
CA PRO A 14 -19.14 -6.67 -9.91
C PRO A 14 -19.47 -6.74 -8.42
N ALA A 15 -18.47 -7.05 -7.59
CA ALA A 15 -18.63 -6.97 -6.15
C ALA A 15 -18.80 -5.48 -5.80
N HIS A 16 -20.03 -5.10 -5.46
CA HIS A 16 -20.36 -3.78 -4.91
C HIS A 16 -20.69 -3.96 -3.43
N ASP A 17 -19.93 -3.26 -2.59
CA ASP A 17 -20.18 -3.18 -1.15
C ASP A 17 -20.82 -1.81 -0.86
N PRO A 18 -22.10 -1.76 -0.44
CA PRO A 18 -22.78 -0.51 -0.09
C PRO A 18 -22.10 0.27 1.04
N GLU A 19 -21.32 -0.38 1.92
CA GLU A 19 -20.57 0.35 2.95
C GLU A 19 -19.53 1.30 2.33
N LEU A 20 -19.03 0.98 1.12
CA LEU A 20 -18.05 1.79 0.40
C LEU A 20 -18.64 2.99 -0.32
N ASP A 21 -19.96 3.15 -0.40
CA ASP A 21 -20.58 4.33 -1.02
C ASP A 21 -20.17 5.62 -0.32
N THR A 22 -20.14 5.59 1.01
CA THR A 22 -19.73 6.75 1.82
C THR A 22 -18.27 7.11 1.60
N VAL A 23 -17.42 6.10 1.42
CA VAL A 23 -15.99 6.25 1.14
C VAL A 23 -15.78 6.81 -0.27
N ALA A 24 -16.52 6.30 -1.26
CA ALA A 24 -16.47 6.73 -2.64
C ALA A 24 -17.01 8.16 -2.84
N ALA A 25 -17.99 8.56 -2.03
CA ALA A 25 -18.56 9.91 -2.04
C ALA A 25 -17.56 10.98 -1.57
N ASN A 26 -16.48 10.61 -0.88
CA ASN A 26 -15.50 11.58 -0.41
C ASN A 26 -14.79 12.29 -1.58
N ARG A 27 -15.02 13.61 -1.67
CA ARG A 27 -14.36 14.51 -2.63
C ARG A 27 -13.14 15.22 -2.05
N ASN A 28 -13.01 15.25 -0.72
CA ASN A 28 -11.86 15.85 -0.06
C ASN A 28 -10.74 14.81 0.07
N ARG A 29 -9.91 14.75 -0.97
CA ARG A 29 -8.78 13.83 -1.06
C ARG A 29 -7.50 14.57 -0.75
N ASP A 30 -7.15 14.65 0.53
CA ASP A 30 -5.97 15.38 1.00
C ASP A 30 -4.67 14.60 0.83
N ILE A 31 -4.71 13.27 0.69
CA ILE A 31 -3.55 12.40 0.48
C ILE A 31 -3.30 12.24 -1.02
N ASP A 32 -2.11 12.63 -1.48
CA ASP A 32 -1.75 12.50 -2.90
C ASP A 32 -1.45 11.05 -3.26
N VAL A 33 -0.61 10.39 -2.44
CA VAL A 33 -0.18 9.02 -2.68
C VAL A 33 -0.26 8.19 -1.40
N LEU A 34 -0.94 7.05 -1.48
CA LEU A 34 -1.19 6.14 -0.35
C LEU A 34 -0.64 4.75 -0.63
N PHE A 35 -0.11 4.08 0.39
CA PHE A 35 0.26 2.68 0.35
C PHE A 35 -0.08 1.97 1.67
N PHE A 36 -0.52 0.71 1.59
CA PHE A 36 -0.70 -0.19 2.72
C PHE A 36 0.17 -1.43 2.54
N GLY A 37 0.80 -1.89 3.63
CA GLY A 37 1.41 -3.21 3.69
C GLY A 37 2.78 -3.23 4.37
N GLY A 38 3.50 -4.34 4.20
CA GLY A 38 4.82 -4.52 4.81
C GLY A 38 5.95 -3.87 4.02
N TYR A 39 6.93 -3.31 4.74
CA TYR A 39 8.22 -2.91 4.21
C TYR A 39 9.30 -3.89 4.70
N SER A 40 9.84 -4.69 3.78
CA SER A 40 10.77 -5.79 4.10
C SER A 40 11.95 -5.83 3.15
N ARG A 41 13.13 -6.18 3.66
CA ARG A 41 14.35 -6.39 2.87
C ARG A 41 14.22 -7.51 1.83
N HIS A 42 13.25 -8.42 2.00
CA HIS A 42 13.03 -9.56 1.12
C HIS A 42 12.27 -9.20 -0.17
N HIS A 43 11.74 -7.98 -0.28
CA HIS A 43 11.02 -7.50 -1.48
C HIS A 43 11.75 -6.29 -2.08
N GLN A 44 12.83 -6.55 -2.81
CA GLN A 44 13.69 -5.53 -3.39
C GLN A 44 12.93 -4.62 -4.37
N ARG A 45 12.08 -5.17 -5.23
CA ARG A 45 11.38 -4.35 -6.23
C ARG A 45 10.33 -3.46 -5.59
N ARG A 46 9.57 -4.00 -4.63
CA ARG A 46 8.67 -3.19 -3.78
C ARG A 46 9.43 -2.07 -3.10
N ARG A 47 10.58 -2.37 -2.48
CA ARG A 47 11.38 -1.35 -1.79
C ARG A 47 11.80 -0.22 -2.72
N GLN A 48 12.31 -0.54 -3.91
CA GLN A 48 12.71 0.47 -4.90
C GLN A 48 11.53 1.36 -5.29
N ILE A 49 10.35 0.78 -5.56
CA ILE A 49 9.14 1.54 -5.87
C ILE A 49 8.75 2.44 -4.70
N LEU A 50 8.71 1.91 -3.48
CA LEU A 50 8.33 2.68 -2.30
C LEU A 50 9.33 3.79 -1.97
N GLU A 51 10.63 3.54 -2.14
CA GLU A 51 11.67 4.57 -1.95
C GLU A 51 11.56 5.68 -3.01
N ALA A 52 11.30 5.33 -4.27
CA ALA A 52 11.05 6.29 -5.34
C ALA A 52 9.79 7.13 -5.08
N VAL A 53 8.69 6.49 -4.69
CA VAL A 53 7.44 7.19 -4.34
C VAL A 53 7.62 8.07 -3.10
N ALA A 54 8.34 7.60 -2.08
CA ALA A 54 8.62 8.39 -0.88
C ALA A 54 9.45 9.65 -1.17
N SER A 55 10.30 9.63 -2.20
CA SER A 55 11.06 10.82 -2.62
C SER A 55 10.16 11.98 -3.09
N LEU A 56 8.93 11.69 -3.51
CA LEU A 56 7.94 12.70 -3.90
C LEU A 56 7.38 13.51 -2.72
N SER A 57 7.65 13.09 -1.48
CA SER A 57 7.17 13.73 -0.25
C SER A 57 7.60 15.18 -0.06
N SER A 58 8.63 15.62 -0.79
CA SER A 58 9.04 17.03 -0.83
C SER A 58 7.99 17.96 -1.47
N ARG A 59 7.09 17.42 -2.29
CA ARG A 59 6.07 18.18 -3.05
C ARG A 59 4.65 17.65 -2.91
N HIS A 60 4.49 16.41 -2.46
CA HIS A 60 3.22 15.72 -2.39
C HIS A 60 3.02 15.10 -1.00
N ARG A 61 1.77 15.01 -0.55
CA ARG A 61 1.43 14.29 0.68
C ARG A 61 1.45 12.79 0.41
N VAL A 62 2.59 12.16 0.71
CA VAL A 62 2.79 10.71 0.63
C VAL A 62 2.59 10.08 2.00
N VAL A 63 1.73 9.07 2.10
CA VAL A 63 1.43 8.35 3.35
C VAL A 63 1.51 6.85 3.13
N PHE A 64 2.38 6.18 3.89
CA PHE A 64 2.53 4.73 3.88
C PHE A 64 2.11 4.15 5.24
N HIS A 65 1.00 3.42 5.29
CA HIS A 65 0.61 2.64 6.46
C HIS A 65 1.36 1.31 6.45
N LEU A 66 2.47 1.28 7.18
CA LEU A 66 3.39 0.15 7.16
C LEU A 66 3.20 -0.76 8.36
N ASP A 67 2.97 -2.04 8.10
CA ASP A 67 3.07 -3.07 9.14
C ASP A 67 4.55 -3.35 9.43
N LEU A 68 4.93 -3.16 10.68
CA LEU A 68 6.33 -3.18 11.11
C LEU A 68 6.67 -4.55 11.69
N SER A 69 7.84 -5.06 11.34
CA SER A 69 8.39 -6.21 12.06
C SER A 69 8.61 -5.86 13.54
N ARG A 70 8.48 -6.85 14.44
CA ARG A 70 8.61 -6.67 15.90
C ARG A 70 9.87 -5.91 16.33
N TYR A 71 10.97 -6.06 15.59
CA TYR A 71 12.26 -5.44 15.91
C TYR A 71 12.49 -4.08 15.23
N THR A 72 11.60 -3.65 14.33
CA THR A 72 11.73 -2.38 13.59
C THR A 72 11.75 -1.17 14.53
N PRO A 73 10.86 -1.06 15.55
CA PRO A 73 10.90 0.07 16.48
C PRO A 73 12.26 0.19 17.19
N LEU A 74 12.84 -0.95 17.59
CA LEU A 74 14.16 -1.00 18.24
C LEU A 74 15.28 -0.59 17.27
N ALA A 75 15.23 -1.08 16.03
CA ALA A 75 16.21 -0.76 14.99
C ALA A 75 16.18 0.71 14.53
N GLU A 76 15.13 1.46 14.85
CA GLU A 76 15.04 2.88 14.53
C GLU A 76 15.65 3.80 15.60
N THR A 77 16.06 3.24 16.74
CA THR A 77 16.87 3.90 17.78
C THR A 77 18.37 3.91 17.41
N PRO A 78 19.24 4.58 18.20
CA PRO A 78 20.69 4.50 18.01
C PRO A 78 21.24 3.06 18.06
N LEU A 79 20.58 2.14 18.79
CA LEU A 79 20.97 0.72 18.84
C LEU A 79 20.93 0.06 17.45
N GLY A 80 20.04 0.51 16.57
CA GLY A 80 19.96 0.00 15.21
C GLY A 80 21.01 0.55 14.25
N TRP A 81 21.98 1.36 14.72
CA TRP A 81 23.15 1.71 13.92
C TRP A 81 24.19 0.59 13.87
N PHE A 82 24.15 -0.33 14.83
CA PHE A 82 25.15 -1.39 14.98
C PHE A 82 24.51 -2.78 14.94
N GLY A 83 25.30 -3.78 14.54
CA GLY A 83 24.90 -5.19 14.61
C GLY A 83 23.71 -5.59 13.72
N PRO A 84 23.01 -6.68 14.05
CA PRO A 84 21.98 -7.28 13.19
C PRO A 84 20.73 -6.40 13.02
N LEU A 85 20.50 -5.44 13.93
CA LEU A 85 19.36 -4.52 13.88
C LEU A 85 19.44 -3.54 12.69
N ARG A 86 20.65 -3.23 12.19
CA ARG A 86 20.82 -2.41 11.00
C ARG A 86 20.09 -3.00 9.79
N ALA A 87 19.97 -4.32 9.71
CA ALA A 87 19.35 -5.01 8.59
C ALA A 87 17.82 -4.85 8.51
N VAL A 88 17.18 -4.46 9.63
CA VAL A 88 15.73 -4.20 9.70
C VAL A 88 15.40 -2.71 9.89
N ARG A 89 16.43 -1.84 9.92
CA ARG A 89 16.26 -0.39 9.97
C ARG A 89 15.81 0.16 8.62
N ARG A 90 14.74 0.96 8.63
CA ARG A 90 14.20 1.59 7.42
C ARG A 90 14.98 2.86 7.03
N PRO A 91 15.11 3.17 5.73
CA PRO A 91 15.66 4.44 5.25
C PRO A 91 14.88 5.64 5.80
N ARG A 92 15.56 6.78 6.00
CA ARG A 92 14.94 8.01 6.51
C ARG A 92 13.75 8.47 5.66
N THR A 93 13.87 8.36 4.34
CA THR A 93 12.82 8.72 3.36
C THR A 93 11.54 7.89 3.54
N ILE A 94 11.68 6.60 3.84
CA ILE A 94 10.53 5.72 4.15
C ILE A 94 9.92 6.10 5.49
N ARG A 95 10.76 6.33 6.51
CA ARG A 95 10.31 6.68 7.86
C ARG A 95 9.52 7.98 7.89
N SER A 96 9.93 9.00 7.12
CA SER A 96 9.28 10.31 7.10
C SER A 96 7.86 10.29 6.53
N VAL A 97 7.52 9.28 5.71
CA VAL A 97 6.17 9.11 5.13
C VAL A 97 5.39 7.97 5.81
N SER A 98 5.98 7.33 6.82
CA SER A 98 5.37 6.17 7.49
C SER A 98 4.33 6.59 8.53
N ALA A 99 3.18 5.95 8.50
CA ALA A 99 2.15 6.00 9.52
C ALA A 99 1.94 4.60 10.15
N PRO A 100 1.34 4.52 11.36
CA PRO A 100 0.94 3.24 11.94
C PRO A 100 0.04 2.44 10.99
N PRO A 101 0.10 1.09 11.01
CA PRO A 101 -0.78 0.29 10.18
C PRO A 101 -2.25 0.51 10.55
N VAL A 102 -3.13 0.55 9.55
CA VAL A 102 -4.59 0.66 9.73
C VAL A 102 -5.27 -0.46 8.96
N PHE A 103 -6.41 -0.91 9.45
CA PHE A 103 -7.12 -2.09 8.96
C PHE A 103 -8.63 -1.86 8.93
N GLY A 104 -9.36 -2.70 8.20
CA GLY A 104 -10.82 -2.69 8.14
C GLY A 104 -11.39 -1.35 7.68
N ARG A 105 -12.46 -0.88 8.36
CA ARG A 105 -13.13 0.38 8.01
C ARG A 105 -12.22 1.61 8.06
N ALA A 106 -11.24 1.64 8.96
CA ALA A 106 -10.27 2.74 9.02
C ALA A 106 -9.37 2.77 7.77
N MET A 107 -8.98 1.60 7.24
CA MET A 107 -8.26 1.51 5.98
C MET A 107 -9.10 2.04 4.81
N TYR A 108 -10.40 1.70 4.75
CA TYR A 108 -11.30 2.24 3.74
C TYR A 108 -11.45 3.76 3.84
N ALA A 109 -11.52 4.32 5.05
CA ALA A 109 -11.56 5.77 5.23
C ALA A 109 -10.30 6.45 4.65
N GLU A 110 -9.11 5.89 4.87
CA GLU A 110 -7.86 6.38 4.28
C GLU A 110 -7.84 6.23 2.75
N LEU A 111 -8.37 5.12 2.20
CA LEU A 111 -8.54 4.95 0.76
C LEU A 111 -9.40 6.06 0.15
N GLY A 112 -10.50 6.44 0.80
CA GLY A 112 -11.37 7.54 0.37
C GLY A 112 -10.69 8.91 0.36
N ARG A 113 -9.60 9.08 1.12
CA ARG A 113 -8.79 10.32 1.17
C ARG A 113 -7.67 10.36 0.13
N ALA A 114 -7.35 9.24 -0.52
CA ALA A 114 -6.24 9.15 -1.46
C ALA A 114 -6.64 9.52 -2.89
N LYS A 115 -5.75 10.26 -3.57
CA LYS A 115 -5.86 10.49 -5.02
C LYS A 115 -5.31 9.30 -5.81
N VAL A 116 -4.16 8.77 -5.39
CA VAL A 116 -3.50 7.60 -5.98
C VAL A 116 -3.16 6.59 -4.89
N VAL A 117 -3.56 5.33 -5.10
CA VAL A 117 -3.18 4.22 -4.22
C VAL A 117 -2.17 3.35 -4.95
N VAL A 118 -0.98 3.22 -4.39
CA VAL A 118 0.08 2.37 -4.94
C VAL A 118 -0.18 0.94 -4.50
N ASN A 119 -0.24 0.04 -5.47
CA ASN A 119 -0.20 -1.39 -5.22
C ASN A 119 1.16 -1.92 -5.71
N ALA A 120 1.99 -2.38 -4.77
CA ALA A 120 3.31 -2.92 -5.06
C ALA A 120 3.34 -4.41 -4.75
N SER A 121 3.56 -5.24 -5.78
CA SER A 121 3.58 -6.70 -5.66
C SER A 121 4.62 -7.19 -4.64
N ILE A 122 4.38 -8.37 -4.10
CA ILE A 122 5.33 -9.12 -3.29
C ILE A 122 6.22 -9.89 -4.28
N ASP A 123 7.54 -9.76 -4.18
CA ASP A 123 8.50 -10.41 -5.08
C ASP A 123 8.44 -11.97 -5.06
N MET A 124 7.66 -12.56 -4.15
CA MET A 124 7.50 -14.01 -4.02
C MET A 124 6.51 -14.63 -5.03
N ALA A 125 5.77 -13.82 -5.78
CA ALA A 125 4.78 -14.32 -6.75
C ALA A 125 5.34 -14.49 -8.19
N GLY A 126 6.65 -14.33 -8.40
CA GLY A 126 7.23 -14.44 -9.75
C GLY A 126 6.68 -13.35 -10.69
N PRO A 127 6.27 -13.69 -11.94
CA PRO A 127 5.64 -12.73 -12.85
C PRO A 127 4.20 -12.36 -12.43
N ASP A 128 3.59 -13.15 -11.53
CA ASP A 128 2.22 -12.89 -11.11
C ASP A 128 2.20 -11.71 -10.14
N ARG A 129 1.41 -10.70 -10.49
CA ARG A 129 1.13 -9.57 -9.60
C ARG A 129 0.18 -10.08 -8.52
N GLY A 130 0.76 -10.64 -7.45
CA GLY A 130 0.03 -10.99 -6.24
C GLY A 130 -0.75 -9.78 -5.75
N ASN A 131 -2.06 -9.78 -6.05
CA ASN A 131 -2.89 -8.60 -5.95
C ASN A 131 -3.20 -8.29 -4.48
N MET A 132 -3.59 -7.04 -4.23
CA MET A 132 -4.02 -6.56 -2.92
C MET A 132 -5.16 -7.46 -2.43
N ARG A 133 -4.89 -8.32 -1.44
CA ARG A 133 -5.94 -9.10 -0.79
C ARG A 133 -6.65 -8.14 0.17
N CYS A 134 -7.81 -7.64 -0.25
CA CYS A 134 -8.77 -6.99 0.64
C CYS A 134 -9.29 -8.01 1.67
#